data_AF-A0AAU9WXL5-F1
#
_entry.id   AF-A0AAU9WXL5-F1
#
_cell.length_a   1.000
_cell.length_b   1.000
_cell.length_c   1.000
_cell.angle_alpha   90.00
_cell.angle_beta   90.00
_cell.angle_gamma   90.00
#
_symmetry.space_group_name_H-M   'P 1'
#
loop_
_entity.id
_entity.type
_entity.pdbx_description
1 polymer ?
#
loop_
_entity_poly.entity_id
_entity_poly.type
_entity_poly.pdbx_seq_one_letter_code
_entity_poly.pdbx_strand_id
1 'polypeptide(L)'
;MLDLKNYSELCEGKTTEIFVSRYRLFDDAMEEILRDDPLAIDFSVPLEVIFTGEGAQDYGGPRWEFLGMVMREIRDKLFKEEREGYIIFEKKEALDRKYYYGAGLFFGFSLLQGGPLPTFLAEDQLQRIFKKDD
;
A
#
# COMPACT_ATOMS: atom_id res chain seq x y z
N MET A 1 -9.59 -5.66 12.22
CA MET A 1 -8.75 -6.45 13.14
C MET A 1 -7.33 -6.37 12.66
N LEU A 2 -6.50 -5.63 13.39
CA LEU A 2 -5.07 -5.89 13.58
C LEU A 2 -4.78 -5.58 15.03
N ASP A 3 -4.33 -6.61 15.76
CA ASP A 3 -3.57 -6.47 16.99
C ASP A 3 -2.36 -7.39 16.81
N LEU A 4 -1.37 -6.93 16.04
CA LEU A 4 -0.10 -7.65 15.85
C LEU A 4 1.05 -6.88 16.50
N LYS A 5 0.94 -6.76 17.83
CA LYS A 5 2.04 -6.69 18.80
C LYS A 5 1.41 -6.86 20.18
N ASN A 6 1.76 -7.95 20.87
CA ASN A 6 1.48 -8.26 22.28
C ASN A 6 0.10 -7.85 22.81
N TYR A 7 -0.73 -8.83 23.19
CA TYR A 7 -2.07 -8.70 23.81
C TYR A 7 -2.17 -7.77 25.04
N SER A 8 -1.10 -7.11 25.48
CA SER A 8 -1.03 -6.27 26.67
C SER A 8 -1.28 -4.78 26.43
N GLU A 9 -1.27 -4.29 25.18
CA GLU A 9 -1.52 -2.87 24.88
C GLU A 9 -2.52 -2.73 23.73
N LEU A 10 -3.79 -2.51 24.08
CA LEU A 10 -4.82 -2.11 23.12
C LEU A 10 -4.43 -0.73 22.55
N CYS A 11 -3.96 -0.68 21.30
CA CYS A 11 -3.72 0.56 20.57
C CYS A 11 -5.05 1.14 20.04
N GLU A 12 -6.04 1.32 20.92
CA GLU A 12 -7.35 1.86 20.55
C GLU A 12 -7.20 3.30 20.02
N GLY A 13 -7.57 3.50 18.75
CA GLY A 13 -7.67 4.82 18.12
C GLY A 13 -6.39 5.37 17.48
N LYS A 14 -5.25 4.68 17.59
CA LYS A 14 -4.03 5.11 16.88
C LYS A 14 -4.12 4.76 15.40
N THR A 15 -3.76 5.70 14.55
CA THR A 15 -3.71 5.56 13.08
C THR A 15 -2.39 6.11 12.55
N THR A 16 -2.01 5.69 11.34
CA THR A 16 -0.99 6.37 10.55
C THR A 16 -1.69 7.19 9.48
N GLU A 17 -1.61 8.50 9.56
CA GLU A 17 -2.20 9.40 8.56
C GLU A 17 -1.45 9.33 7.23
N ILE A 18 -2.19 9.37 6.12
CA ILE A 18 -1.66 9.49 4.77
C ILE A 18 -2.46 10.54 4.00
N PHE A 19 -1.76 11.53 3.46
CA PHE A 19 -2.36 12.67 2.77
C PHE A 19 -2.24 12.50 1.25
N VAL A 20 -3.37 12.41 0.56
CA VAL A 20 -3.36 12.13 -0.89
C VAL A 20 -4.36 12.96 -1.65
N SER A 21 -4.06 13.28 -2.90
CA SER A 21 -5.03 13.82 -3.85
C SER A 21 -5.51 12.73 -4.80
N ARG A 22 -6.80 12.72 -5.15
CA ARG A 22 -7.31 11.79 -6.17
C ARG A 22 -6.67 11.99 -7.55
N TYR A 23 -6.20 13.20 -7.86
CA TYR A 23 -5.59 13.54 -9.15
C TYR A 23 -4.14 13.07 -9.27
N ARG A 24 -3.43 12.89 -8.15
CA ARG A 24 -2.03 12.47 -8.08
C ARG A 24 -1.85 11.24 -7.19
N LEU A 25 -2.88 10.41 -7.10
CA LEU A 25 -3.01 9.37 -6.08
C LEU A 25 -1.76 8.51 -5.93
N PHE A 26 -1.21 8.02 -7.06
CA PHE A 26 -0.03 7.17 -7.02
C PHE A 26 1.20 7.89 -6.48
N ASP A 27 1.46 9.11 -6.96
CA ASP A 27 2.67 9.85 -6.58
C ASP A 27 2.57 10.26 -5.11
N ASP A 28 1.45 10.84 -4.70
CA ASP A 28 1.24 11.26 -3.31
C ASP A 28 1.29 10.04 -2.36
N ALA A 29 0.66 8.91 -2.73
CA ALA A 29 0.71 7.69 -1.91
C ALA A 29 2.13 7.13 -1.77
N MET A 30 2.93 7.17 -2.85
CA MET A 30 4.33 6.74 -2.82
C MET A 30 5.20 7.70 -1.99
N GLU A 31 5.03 9.01 -2.15
CA GLU A 31 5.74 10.03 -1.38
C GLU A 31 5.45 9.88 0.12
N GLU A 32 4.18 9.68 0.50
CA GLU A 32 3.78 9.51 1.89
C GLU A 32 4.25 8.19 2.51
N ILE A 33 4.14 7.06 1.79
CA ILE A 33 4.54 5.74 2.31
C ILE A 33 6.06 5.55 2.36
N LEU A 34 6.80 6.30 1.54
CA LEU A 34 8.27 6.23 1.44
C LEU A 34 8.96 7.39 2.15
N ARG A 35 8.23 8.24 2.88
CA ARG A 35 8.79 9.36 3.64
C ARG A 35 10.01 8.94 4.46
N ASP A 36 11.03 9.78 4.47
CA ASP A 36 12.38 9.45 4.95
C ASP A 36 12.49 9.10 6.44
N ASP A 37 11.43 9.29 7.23
CA ASP A 37 11.38 8.93 8.64
C ASP A 37 10.72 7.55 8.85
N PRO A 38 11.50 6.48 9.10
CA PRO A 38 10.97 5.13 9.27
C PRO A 38 10.16 4.95 10.55
N LEU A 39 10.26 5.87 11.51
CA LEU A 39 9.44 5.87 12.72
C LEU A 39 8.06 6.50 12.49
N ALA A 40 7.87 7.19 11.36
CA ALA A 40 6.61 7.86 11.06
C ALA A 40 5.51 6.91 10.58
N ILE A 41 5.87 5.73 10.06
CA ILE A 41 4.90 4.74 9.59
C ILE A 41 4.90 3.55 10.53
N ASP A 42 3.90 3.55 11.42
CA ASP A 42 3.66 2.42 12.31
C ASP A 42 2.78 1.39 11.60
N PHE A 43 3.42 0.36 11.05
CA PHE A 43 2.74 -0.75 10.36
C PHE A 43 1.83 -1.59 11.26
N SER A 44 1.87 -1.39 12.59
CA SER A 44 0.98 -2.09 13.52
C SER A 44 -0.39 -1.43 13.67
N VAL A 45 -0.56 -0.21 13.15
CA VAL A 45 -1.81 0.55 13.21
C VAL A 45 -2.40 0.77 11.81
N PRO A 46 -3.73 0.91 11.68
CA PRO A 46 -4.37 1.14 10.39
C PRO A 46 -4.04 2.51 9.80
N LEU A 47 -4.19 2.63 8.48
CA LEU A 47 -4.04 3.91 7.77
C LEU A 47 -5.26 4.82 8.02
N GLU A 48 -5.05 6.11 8.20
CA GLU A 48 -6.10 7.13 8.14
C GLU A 48 -5.89 7.96 6.89
N VAL A 49 -6.81 7.82 5.93
CA VAL A 49 -6.66 8.41 4.61
C VAL A 49 -7.33 9.77 4.58
N ILE A 50 -6.54 10.81 4.29
CA ILE A 50 -6.99 12.19 4.19
C ILE A 50 -6.89 12.61 2.73
N PHE A 51 -8.04 12.66 2.05
CA PHE A 51 -8.12 13.17 0.68
C PHE A 51 -8.06 14.70 0.67
N THR A 52 -6.90 15.23 0.29
CA THR A 52 -6.63 16.68 0.26
C THR A 52 -7.49 17.37 -0.79
N GLY A 53 -8.05 18.54 -0.43
CA GLY A 53 -8.93 19.32 -1.30
C GLY A 53 -10.38 18.84 -1.36
N GLU A 54 -10.72 17.75 -0.68
CA GLU A 54 -12.10 17.31 -0.45
C GLU A 54 -12.54 17.78 0.95
N GLY A 55 -13.78 18.24 1.09
CA GLY A 55 -14.33 18.59 2.41
C GLY A 55 -14.31 17.37 3.34
N ALA A 56 -14.02 17.56 4.62
CA ALA A 56 -13.85 16.46 5.59
C ALA A 56 -15.05 15.50 5.56
N GLN A 57 -14.83 14.23 5.20
CA GLN A 57 -15.91 13.25 5.09
C GLN A 57 -15.49 11.83 5.51
N ASP A 58 -16.21 11.33 6.52
CA ASP A 58 -16.37 9.96 7.06
C ASP A 58 -15.15 9.05 7.26
N TYR A 59 -14.83 8.77 8.53
CA TYR A 59 -13.67 8.01 9.04
C TYR A 59 -13.56 6.51 8.67
N GLY A 60 -14.45 5.96 7.84
CA GLY A 60 -14.51 4.50 7.57
C GLY A 60 -14.44 4.09 6.09
N GLY A 61 -15.12 4.80 5.20
CA GLY A 61 -15.17 4.51 3.75
C GLY A 61 -13.88 4.80 2.96
N PRO A 62 -13.19 5.93 3.20
CA PRO A 62 -12.04 6.37 2.41
C PRO A 62 -10.89 5.36 2.37
N ARG A 63 -10.66 4.60 3.45
CA ARG A 63 -9.54 3.66 3.54
C ARG A 63 -9.66 2.50 2.55
N TRP A 64 -10.81 1.82 2.53
CA TRP A 64 -10.99 0.65 1.68
C TRP A 64 -11.03 1.06 0.20
N GLU A 65 -11.67 2.20 -0.08
CA GLU A 65 -11.66 2.83 -1.39
C GLU A 65 -10.22 3.17 -1.82
N PHE A 66 -9.46 3.86 -0.97
CA PHE A 66 -8.07 4.23 -1.20
C PHE A 66 -7.19 3.02 -1.50
N LEU A 67 -7.21 1.99 -0.66
CA LEU A 67 -6.43 0.78 -0.88
C LEU A 67 -6.79 0.12 -2.21
N GLY A 68 -8.08 0.11 -2.58
CA GLY A 68 -8.53 -0.38 -3.88
C GLY A 68 -8.08 0.48 -5.07
N MET A 69 -7.99 1.80 -4.91
CA MET A 69 -7.48 2.70 -5.95
C MET A 69 -5.96 2.58 -6.10
N VAL A 70 -5.21 2.63 -4.99
CA VAL A 70 -3.75 2.49 -4.98
C VAL A 70 -3.32 1.13 -5.54
N MET A 71 -4.05 0.06 -5.23
CA MET A 71 -3.78 -1.27 -5.80
C MET A 71 -3.87 -1.28 -7.33
N ARG A 72 -4.84 -0.55 -7.92
CA ARG A 72 -4.98 -0.42 -9.38
C ARG A 72 -3.87 0.44 -9.96
N GLU A 73 -3.56 1.58 -9.35
CA GLU A 73 -2.46 2.46 -9.78
C GLU A 73 -1.11 1.73 -9.76
N ILE A 74 -0.84 0.96 -8.70
CA ILE A 74 0.36 0.11 -8.59
C ILE A 74 0.42 -0.88 -9.75
N ARG A 75 -0.66 -1.63 -10.00
CA ARG A 75 -0.74 -2.58 -11.12
C ARG A 75 -0.43 -1.88 -12.44
N ASP A 76 -1.12 -0.79 -12.73
CA ASP A 76 -1.07 -0.12 -14.04
C ASP A 76 0.27 0.58 -14.29
N LYS A 77 0.95 1.06 -13.23
CA LYS A 77 2.22 1.78 -13.35
C LYS A 77 3.46 0.92 -13.18
N LEU A 78 3.43 -0.13 -12.35
CA LEU A 78 4.60 -0.93 -12.00
C LEU A 78 4.61 -2.33 -12.59
N PHE A 79 3.49 -2.79 -13.11
CA PHE A 79 3.36 -4.12 -13.70
C PHE A 79 2.91 -4.02 -15.16
N LYS A 80 3.14 -5.09 -15.91
CA LYS A 80 2.64 -5.26 -17.27
C LYS A 80 1.86 -6.56 -17.36
N GLU A 81 0.78 -6.53 -18.12
CA GLU A 81 -0.04 -7.70 -18.38
C GLU A 81 0.71 -8.67 -19.30
N GLU A 82 0.73 -9.94 -18.91
CA GLU A 82 1.22 -11.07 -19.69
C GLU A 82 0.15 -12.19 -19.66
N ARG A 83 0.40 -13.30 -20.35
CA ARG A 83 -0.60 -14.36 -20.56
C ARG A 83 -1.20 -14.95 -19.28
N GLU A 84 -0.42 -15.01 -18.20
CA GLU A 84 -0.79 -15.69 -16.93
C GLU A 84 -0.95 -14.70 -15.76
N GLY A 85 -1.18 -13.42 -16.07
CA GLY A 85 -1.32 -12.36 -15.07
C GLY A 85 -0.30 -11.25 -15.29
N TYR A 86 -0.09 -10.44 -14.26
CA TYR A 86 0.79 -9.29 -14.34
C TYR A 86 2.17 -9.62 -13.75
N ILE A 87 3.22 -9.24 -14.49
CA ILE A 87 4.60 -9.35 -14.04
C ILE A 87 5.22 -7.98 -13.83
N ILE A 88 6.28 -7.93 -13.01
CA ILE A 88 7.02 -6.70 -12.75
C ILE A 88 7.47 -6.08 -14.09
N PHE A 89 7.12 -4.83 -14.31
CA PHE A 89 7.60 -4.06 -15.44
C PHE A 89 8.76 -3.20 -14.99
N GLU A 90 10.00 -3.69 -15.11
CA GLU A 90 11.21 -3.02 -14.64
C GLU A 90 11.40 -1.65 -15.31
N LYS A 91 11.30 -0.59 -14.49
CA LYS A 91 11.55 0.80 -14.88
C LYS A 91 12.63 1.38 -13.99
N LYS A 92 13.69 1.92 -14.60
CA LYS A 92 14.80 2.53 -13.86
C LYS A 92 14.32 3.63 -12.91
N GLU A 93 13.43 4.52 -13.37
CA GLU A 93 12.87 5.58 -12.52
C GLU A 93 12.12 5.02 -11.30
N ALA A 94 11.35 3.94 -11.47
CA ALA A 94 10.62 3.31 -10.36
C ALA A 94 11.56 2.62 -9.37
N LEU A 95 12.70 2.09 -9.83
CA LEU A 95 13.76 1.57 -8.97
C LEU A 95 14.44 2.69 -8.18
N ASP A 96 14.85 3.76 -8.87
CA ASP A 96 15.54 4.92 -8.27
C ASP A 96 14.67 5.57 -7.18
N ARG A 97 13.35 5.63 -7.42
CA ARG A 97 12.35 6.17 -6.46
C ARG A 97 11.81 5.14 -5.46
N LYS A 98 12.31 3.89 -5.46
CA LYS A 98 11.88 2.81 -4.55
C LYS A 98 10.37 2.47 -4.64
N TYR A 99 9.72 2.69 -5.77
CA TYR A 99 8.28 2.48 -5.93
C TYR A 99 7.86 1.01 -5.78
N TYR A 100 8.69 0.05 -6.17
CA TYR A 100 8.40 -1.38 -5.94
C TYR A 100 8.42 -1.73 -4.45
N TYR A 101 9.30 -1.09 -3.68
CA TYR A 101 9.31 -1.25 -2.23
C TYR A 101 8.04 -0.64 -1.61
N GLY A 102 7.66 0.57 -2.03
CA GLY A 102 6.40 1.20 -1.60
C GLY A 102 5.16 0.38 -1.95
N ALA A 103 5.13 -0.25 -3.13
CA ALA A 103 4.07 -1.18 -3.51
C ALA A 103 3.98 -2.38 -2.56
N GLY A 104 5.12 -2.96 -2.18
CA GLY A 104 5.19 -4.02 -1.18
C GLY A 104 4.63 -3.59 0.18
N LEU A 105 4.90 -2.35 0.62
CA LEU A 105 4.33 -1.81 1.85
C LEU A 105 2.80 -1.70 1.77
N PHE A 106 2.25 -1.23 0.65
CA PHE A 106 0.79 -1.19 0.45
C PHE A 106 0.16 -2.58 0.38
N PHE A 107 0.84 -3.57 -0.19
CA PHE A 107 0.38 -4.97 -0.14
C PHE A 107 0.30 -5.46 1.30
N GLY A 108 1.30 -5.16 2.12
CA GLY A 108 1.32 -5.45 3.55
C GLY A 108 0.17 -4.77 4.29
N PHE A 109 0.00 -3.46 4.13
CA PHE A 109 -1.10 -2.71 4.75
C PHE A 109 -2.47 -3.23 4.34
N SER A 110 -2.65 -3.58 3.07
CA SER A 110 -3.90 -4.14 2.57
C SER A 110 -4.18 -5.51 3.18
N LEU A 111 -3.19 -6.41 3.20
CA LEU A 111 -3.30 -7.72 3.85
C LEU A 111 -3.66 -7.59 5.33
N LEU A 112 -2.92 -6.74 6.04
CA LEU A 112 -3.09 -6.52 7.47
C LEU A 112 -4.49 -5.95 7.78
N GLN A 113 -4.99 -5.00 6.97
CA GLN A 113 -6.26 -4.31 7.24
C GLN A 113 -7.50 -4.96 6.57
N GLY A 114 -7.35 -6.13 5.93
CA GLY A 114 -8.45 -6.79 5.20
C GLY A 114 -8.88 -6.07 3.92
N GLY A 115 -7.98 -5.29 3.32
CA GLY A 115 -8.15 -4.67 2.01
C GLY A 115 -7.94 -5.64 0.84
N PRO A 116 -8.03 -5.15 -0.41
CA PRO A 116 -7.82 -5.97 -1.59
C PRO A 116 -6.36 -6.46 -1.69
N LEU A 117 -6.17 -7.74 -1.96
CA LEU A 117 -4.84 -8.32 -2.20
C LEU A 117 -4.39 -8.10 -3.66
N PRO A 118 -3.09 -8.17 -3.97
CA PRO A 118 -2.58 -8.03 -5.34
C PRO A 118 -2.85 -9.28 -6.18
N THR A 119 -4.13 -9.64 -6.37
CA THR A 119 -4.58 -10.83 -7.12
C THR A 119 -4.31 -10.75 -8.62
N PHE A 120 -3.78 -9.62 -9.09
CA PHE A 120 -3.37 -9.44 -10.48
C PHE A 120 -2.01 -10.11 -10.77
N LEU A 121 -1.20 -10.38 -9.75
CA LEU A 121 0.12 -10.97 -9.92
C LEU A 121 0.02 -12.36 -10.56
N ALA A 122 0.89 -12.63 -11.52
CA ALA A 122 1.10 -13.99 -11.99
C ALA A 122 1.61 -14.88 -10.83
N GLU A 123 1.25 -16.17 -10.86
CA GLU A 123 1.53 -17.12 -9.77
C GLU A 123 3.02 -17.19 -9.45
N ASP A 124 3.89 -17.18 -10.47
CA ASP A 124 5.34 -17.18 -10.29
C ASP A 124 5.84 -15.95 -9.51
N GLN A 125 5.26 -14.77 -9.77
CA GLN A 125 5.59 -13.54 -9.05
C GLN A 125 5.09 -13.58 -7.60
N LEU A 126 3.88 -14.10 -7.37
CA LEU A 126 3.35 -14.27 -6.02
C LEU A 126 4.23 -15.22 -5.20
N GLN A 127 4.65 -16.35 -5.79
CA GLN A 127 5.54 -17.31 -5.15
C GLN A 127 6.90 -16.68 -4.78
N ARG A 128 7.42 -15.76 -5.59
CA ARG A 128 8.68 -15.05 -5.29
C ARG A 128 8.60 -14.17 -4.03
N ILE A 129 7.42 -13.70 -3.63
CA ILE A 129 7.24 -12.91 -2.40
C ILE A 129 7.47 -13.77 -1.14
N PHE A 130 7.07 -15.04 -1.19
CA PHE A 130 7.12 -15.96 -0.05
C PHE A 130 8.33 -16.89 -0.06
N LYS A 131 9.04 -16.98 -1.20
CA LYS A 131 10.31 -17.70 -1.27
C LYS A 131 11.37 -16.89 -0.54
N LYS A 132 12.02 -17.54 0.42
CA LYS A 132 13.24 -17.02 1.02
C LYS A 132 14.32 -17.07 -0.06
N ASP A 133 15.01 -15.95 -0.30
CA ASP A 133 16.24 -15.99 -1.08
C ASP A 133 17.23 -16.89 -0.32
N ASP A 134 17.69 -17.96 -0.97
CA ASP A 134 18.75 -18.85 -0.49
C ASP A 134 20.12 -18.15 -0.52
#